data_AF-A0A255YZ10-F1
#
_entry.id   AF-A0A255YZ10-F1
#
_cell.length_a   1.000
_cell.length_b   1.000
_cell.length_c   1.000
_cell.angle_alpha   90.00
_cell.angle_beta   90.00
_cell.angle_gamma   90.00
#
_symmetry.space_group_name_H-M   'P 1'
#
loop_
_entity.id
_entity.type
_entity.pdbx_description
1 polymer ?
#
loop_
_entity_poly.entity_id
_entity_poly.type
_entity_poly.pdbx_seq_one_letter_code
_entity_poly.pdbx_strand_id
1 'polypeptide(L)'
;MFNNVFFQYQIISRMLRLLPRRSRSLRLVYFQHSLSSDEKFVIVRYRFSNAAYYKVGNIRLLSRSIKIGVTETEQNISMTVYGFFRKTAYILTVKKNDVYLTRVAKNSITPANYENNYPHIMLPV
;
A
#
# COMPACT_ATOMS: atom_id res chain seq x y z
N MET A 1 -18.31 9.94 -8.00
CA MET A 1 -18.70 8.85 -7.07
C MET A 1 -18.08 7.56 -7.59
N PHE A 2 -17.00 7.06 -7.00
CA PHE A 2 -16.43 5.77 -7.43
C PHE A 2 -17.44 4.67 -7.11
N ASN A 3 -17.96 4.00 -8.14
CA ASN A 3 -18.96 2.96 -7.95
C ASN A 3 -18.33 1.80 -7.17
N ASN A 4 -18.72 1.61 -5.91
CA ASN A 4 -18.23 0.52 -5.06
C ASN A 4 -18.30 -0.83 -5.78
N VAL A 5 -19.33 -1.03 -6.61
CA VAL A 5 -19.52 -2.20 -7.47
C VAL A 5 -18.36 -2.43 -8.43
N PHE A 6 -17.86 -1.36 -9.08
CA PHE A 6 -16.75 -1.46 -10.03
C PHE A 6 -15.43 -1.83 -9.34
N PHE A 7 -15.18 -1.28 -8.14
CA PHE A 7 -14.03 -1.62 -7.33
C PHE A 7 -14.07 -3.09 -6.89
N GLN A 8 -15.24 -3.56 -6.42
CA GLN A 8 -15.43 -4.96 -6.03
C GLN A 8 -15.26 -5.91 -7.22
N TYR A 9 -15.83 -5.57 -8.38
CA TYR A 9 -15.66 -6.35 -9.61
C TYR A 9 -14.18 -6.50 -9.99
N GLN A 10 -13.40 -5.41 -9.92
CA GLN A 10 -11.97 -5.47 -10.20
C GLN A 10 -11.21 -6.33 -9.18
N ILE A 11 -11.57 -6.27 -7.90
CA ILE A 11 -11.00 -7.16 -6.88
C ILE A 11 -11.31 -8.60 -7.24
N ILE A 12 -12.58 -8.94 -7.48
CA ILE A 12 -13.01 -10.31 -7.79
C ILE A 12 -12.31 -10.82 -9.05
N SER A 13 -12.24 -10.02 -10.12
CA SER A 13 -11.53 -10.38 -11.35
C SER A 13 -10.05 -10.67 -11.10
N ARG A 14 -9.36 -9.83 -10.30
CA ARG A 14 -7.98 -10.09 -9.90
C ARG A 14 -7.88 -11.37 -9.07
N MET A 15 -8.79 -11.58 -8.13
CA MET A 15 -8.83 -12.77 -7.29
C MET A 15 -8.99 -14.06 -8.12
N LEU A 16 -9.90 -14.07 -9.09
CA LEU A 16 -10.09 -15.21 -10.00
C LEU A 16 -8.82 -15.51 -10.82
N ARG A 17 -8.10 -14.48 -11.29
CA ARG A 17 -6.80 -14.65 -11.98
C ARG A 17 -5.69 -15.18 -11.07
N LEU A 18 -5.84 -15.04 -9.74
CA LEU A 18 -4.88 -15.54 -8.76
C LEU A 18 -5.16 -16.99 -8.33
N LEU A 19 -6.38 -17.50 -8.52
CA LEU A 19 -6.78 -18.86 -8.16
C LEU A 19 -5.87 -19.96 -8.73
N PRO A 20 -5.51 -19.98 -10.03
CA PRO A 20 -4.73 -21.09 -10.60
C PRO A 20 -3.24 -21.01 -10.27
N ARG A 21 -2.77 -19.97 -9.56
CA ARG A 21 -1.34 -19.79 -9.32
C ARG A 21 -0.84 -20.77 -8.25
N ARG A 22 0.17 -21.56 -8.61
CA ARG A 22 0.84 -22.54 -7.72
C ARG A 22 1.38 -21.90 -6.44
N SER A 23 1.99 -20.72 -6.54
CA SER A 23 2.46 -19.98 -5.37
C SER A 23 1.40 -18.97 -4.91
N ARG A 24 0.92 -19.14 -3.68
CA ARG A 24 -0.03 -18.21 -3.01
C ARG A 24 0.66 -17.19 -2.11
N SER A 25 2.00 -17.09 -2.15
CA SER A 25 2.73 -16.18 -1.28
C SER A 25 2.55 -14.73 -1.71
N LEU A 26 2.28 -13.85 -0.75
CA LEU A 26 2.44 -12.41 -0.91
C LEU A 26 3.91 -12.06 -0.68
N ARG A 27 4.61 -11.67 -1.74
CA ARG A 27 6.01 -11.24 -1.68
C ARG A 27 6.15 -9.90 -2.39
N LEU A 28 7.00 -9.03 -1.85
CA LEU A 28 7.38 -7.80 -2.53
C LEU A 28 8.20 -8.18 -3.78
N VAL A 29 7.78 -7.68 -4.94
CA VAL A 29 8.42 -7.92 -6.24
C VAL A 29 9.34 -6.74 -6.58
N TYR A 30 8.86 -5.53 -6.37
CA TYR A 30 9.69 -4.32 -6.43
C TYR A 30 9.11 -3.25 -5.52
N PHE A 31 10.00 -2.37 -5.06
CA PHE A 31 9.69 -1.18 -4.30
C PHE A 31 10.65 -0.08 -4.76
N GLN A 32 10.09 1.04 -5.22
CA GLN A 32 10.85 2.17 -5.72
C GLN A 32 10.16 3.44 -5.27
N HIS A 33 10.92 4.49 -5.04
CA HIS A 33 10.39 5.81 -4.76
C HIS A 33 11.09 6.85 -5.62
N SER A 34 10.39 7.94 -5.90
CA SER A 34 10.95 9.11 -6.59
C SER A 34 10.31 10.36 -6.02
N LEU A 35 11.13 11.39 -5.77
CA LEU A 35 10.65 12.70 -5.39
C LEU A 35 9.98 13.38 -6.60
N SER A 36 8.91 14.14 -6.38
CA SER A 36 8.29 14.97 -7.41
C SER A 36 9.20 16.13 -7.78
N SER A 37 9.04 16.69 -8.98
CA SER A 37 9.82 17.85 -9.44
C SER A 37 9.74 19.05 -8.48
N ASP A 38 8.61 19.24 -7.81
CA ASP A 38 8.40 20.34 -6.87
C ASP A 38 8.81 20.00 -5.43
N GLU A 39 9.40 18.81 -5.21
CA GLU A 39 9.79 18.26 -3.89
C GLU A 39 8.68 18.12 -2.84
N LYS A 40 7.44 18.46 -3.18
CA LYS A 40 6.27 18.40 -2.30
C LYS A 40 5.75 16.99 -2.07
N PHE A 41 6.04 16.06 -2.98
CA PHE A 41 5.50 14.70 -2.91
C PHE A 41 6.57 13.65 -3.18
N VAL A 42 6.45 12.53 -2.49
CA VAL A 42 7.15 11.30 -2.84
C VAL A 42 6.16 10.37 -3.53
N ILE A 43 6.53 9.90 -4.71
CA ILE A 43 5.80 8.88 -5.46
C ILE A 43 6.40 7.52 -5.09
N VAL A 44 5.66 6.71 -4.34
CA VAL A 44 6.07 5.36 -3.98
C VAL A 44 5.41 4.38 -4.95
N ARG A 45 6.21 3.62 -5.69
CA ARG A 45 5.79 2.55 -6.59
C ARG A 45 6.13 1.20 -5.97
N TYR A 46 5.14 0.31 -5.90
CA TYR A 46 5.29 -0.99 -5.29
C TYR A 46 4.53 -2.06 -6.05
N ARG A 47 5.04 -3.28 -6.03
CA ARG A 47 4.33 -4.44 -6.56
C ARG A 47 4.52 -5.63 -5.67
N PHE A 48 3.41 -6.27 -5.35
CA PHE A 48 3.39 -7.54 -4.64
C PHE A 48 2.91 -8.67 -5.54
N SER A 49 3.53 -9.83 -5.41
CA SER A 49 3.03 -11.05 -6.04
C SER A 49 1.71 -11.42 -5.38
N ASN A 50 0.71 -11.79 -6.18
CA ASN A 50 -0.59 -12.26 -5.70
C ASN A 50 -1.38 -11.27 -4.84
N ALA A 51 -1.08 -9.98 -4.94
CA ALA A 51 -1.90 -8.93 -4.38
C ALA A 51 -3.11 -8.66 -5.28
N ALA A 52 -4.28 -8.61 -4.65
CA ALA A 52 -5.52 -8.19 -5.29
C ALA A 52 -5.72 -6.68 -5.15
N TYR A 53 -5.59 -6.17 -3.93
CA TYR A 53 -5.69 -4.76 -3.60
C TYR A 53 -4.83 -4.41 -2.38
N TYR A 54 -4.75 -3.13 -2.10
CA TYR A 54 -3.98 -2.56 -0.99
C TYR A 54 -4.88 -1.67 -0.13
N LYS A 55 -4.60 -1.60 1.17
CA LYS A 55 -5.09 -0.55 2.06
C LYS A 55 -3.88 0.25 2.52
N VAL A 56 -3.86 1.56 2.30
CA VAL A 56 -2.81 2.47 2.76
C VAL A 56 -3.45 3.55 3.61
N GLY A 57 -3.06 3.66 4.88
CA GLY A 57 -3.83 4.38 5.89
C GLY A 57 -5.28 3.88 5.90
N ASN A 58 -6.23 4.78 5.67
CA ASN A 58 -7.66 4.46 5.60
C ASN A 58 -8.20 4.23 4.17
N ILE A 59 -7.34 4.33 3.15
CA ILE A 59 -7.74 4.29 1.75
C ILE A 59 -7.50 2.90 1.17
N ARG A 60 -8.53 2.34 0.50
CA ARG A 60 -8.38 1.11 -0.29
C ARG A 60 -8.10 1.48 -1.75
N LEU A 61 -7.13 0.82 -2.34
CA LEU A 61 -6.64 1.15 -3.67
C LEU A 61 -6.18 -0.08 -4.45
N LEU A 62 -6.44 -0.04 -5.76
CA LEU A 62 -6.01 -1.05 -6.73
C LEU A 62 -4.70 -0.65 -7.42
N SER A 63 -4.30 0.62 -7.27
CA SER A 63 -3.07 1.18 -7.82
C SER A 63 -1.83 0.54 -7.20
N ARG A 64 -0.75 0.54 -7.96
CA ARG A 64 0.60 0.10 -7.57
C ARG A 64 1.51 1.29 -7.28
N SER A 65 0.93 2.47 -7.17
CA SER A 65 1.62 3.70 -6.82
C SER A 65 0.76 4.51 -5.87
N ILE A 66 1.42 5.31 -5.04
CA ILE A 66 0.77 6.28 -4.17
C ILE A 66 1.63 7.55 -4.09
N LYS A 67 0.95 8.70 -3.99
CA LYS A 67 1.59 9.99 -3.76
C LYS A 67 1.41 10.36 -2.30
N ILE A 68 2.51 10.70 -1.64
CA ILE A 68 2.55 11.05 -0.22
C ILE A 68 3.19 12.43 -0.12
N GLY A 69 2.52 13.35 0.57
CA GLY A 69 3.10 14.67 0.84
C GLY A 69 4.35 14.56 1.70
N VAL A 70 5.43 15.23 1.31
CA VAL A 70 6.66 15.29 2.11
C VAL A 70 6.44 16.21 3.29
N THR A 71 6.82 15.75 4.48
CA THR A 71 6.95 16.61 5.68
C THR A 71 8.39 16.64 6.14
N GLU A 72 8.72 17.62 6.98
CA GLU A 72 10.02 17.69 7.64
C GLU A 72 10.27 16.50 8.59
N THR A 73 9.19 15.96 9.16
CA THR A 73 9.24 14.81 10.06
C THR A 73 9.05 13.48 9.34
N GLU A 74 9.60 12.42 9.92
CA GLU A 74 9.38 11.04 9.49
C GLU A 74 7.88 10.69 9.60
N GLN A 75 7.31 10.15 8.52
CA GLN A 75 5.93 9.68 8.50
C GLN A 75 5.89 8.17 8.45
N ASN A 76 5.07 7.56 9.30
CA ASN A 76 4.83 6.13 9.32
C ASN A 76 3.38 5.84 8.90
N ILE A 77 3.21 5.23 7.73
CA ILE A 77 1.91 4.96 7.13
C ILE A 77 1.64 3.47 7.15
N SER A 78 0.50 3.07 7.71
CA SER A 78 0.09 1.68 7.69
C SER A 78 -0.25 1.23 6.26
N MET A 79 0.31 0.09 5.84
CA MET A 79 0.00 -0.52 4.55
C MET A 79 -0.36 -1.99 4.75
N THR A 80 -1.53 -2.40 4.26
CA THR A 80 -1.94 -3.81 4.24
C THR A 80 -2.10 -4.27 2.81
N VAL A 81 -1.37 -5.33 2.46
CA VAL A 81 -1.48 -6.01 1.17
C VAL A 81 -2.46 -7.15 1.30
N TYR A 82 -3.53 -7.14 0.50
CA TYR A 82 -4.55 -8.19 0.49
C TYR A 82 -4.37 -9.06 -0.75
N GLY A 83 -4.11 -10.35 -0.54
CA GLY A 83 -4.22 -11.40 -1.55
C GLY A 83 -5.48 -12.22 -1.34
N PHE A 84 -5.59 -13.33 -2.06
CA PHE A 84 -6.79 -14.18 -2.04
C PHE A 84 -7.07 -14.80 -0.67
N PHE A 85 -6.10 -15.49 -0.08
CA PHE A 85 -6.25 -16.21 1.20
C PHE A 85 -5.45 -15.59 2.35
N ARG A 86 -4.67 -14.54 2.07
CA ARG A 86 -3.69 -14.00 3.01
C ARG A 86 -3.69 -12.49 2.91
N LYS A 87 -3.46 -11.84 4.04
CA LYS A 87 -3.09 -10.43 4.13
C LYS A 87 -1.76 -10.30 4.85
N THR A 88 -0.98 -9.31 4.48
CA THR A 88 0.29 -8.99 5.16
C THR A 88 0.33 -7.49 5.45
N ALA A 89 0.65 -7.14 6.68
CA ALA A 89 0.79 -5.76 7.11
C ALA A 89 2.25 -5.29 6.99
N TYR A 90 2.40 -4.02 6.64
CA TYR A 90 3.65 -3.31 6.48
C TYR A 90 3.50 -1.92 7.09
N ILE A 91 4.63 -1.34 7.48
CA ILE A 91 4.77 0.08 7.78
C ILE A 91 5.58 0.68 6.63
N LEU A 92 4.98 1.66 5.97
CA LEU A 92 5.64 2.48 4.97
C LEU A 92 6.19 3.71 5.68
N THR A 93 7.51 3.79 5.79
CA THR A 93 8.16 4.93 6.40
C THR A 93 8.68 5.86 5.32
N VAL A 94 8.29 7.14 5.41
CA VAL A 94 8.64 8.17 4.44
C VAL A 94 9.45 9.24 5.15
N LYS A 95 10.66 9.48 4.63
CA LYS A 95 11.55 10.60 4.96
C LYS A 95 11.75 11.42 3.70
N LYS A 96 12.25 12.65 3.85
CA LYS A 96 12.51 13.56 2.73
C LYS A 96 13.32 12.91 1.59
N ASN A 97 14.33 12.11 1.95
CA ASN A 97 15.26 11.52 0.98
C ASN A 97 15.25 9.99 0.96
N ASP A 98 14.44 9.35 1.80
CA ASP A 98 14.46 7.90 1.91
C ASP A 98 13.08 7.34 2.23
N VAL A 99 12.79 6.17 1.68
CA VAL A 99 11.53 5.49 1.86
C VAL A 99 11.81 4.01 2.00
N TYR A 100 11.31 3.42 3.08
CA TYR A 100 11.44 2.00 3.34
C TYR A 100 10.09 1.37 3.73
N LEU A 101 10.01 0.07 3.48
CA LEU A 101 8.83 -0.72 3.75
C LEU A 101 9.17 -1.88 4.67
N THR A 102 8.68 -1.80 5.91
CA THR A 102 8.97 -2.78 6.95
C THR A 102 7.80 -3.71 7.14
N ARG A 103 8.02 -5.02 7.09
CA ARG A 103 6.96 -6.01 7.31
C ARG A 103 6.64 -6.12 8.80
N VAL A 104 5.35 -6.04 9.15
CA VAL A 104 4.90 -6.25 10.54
C VAL A 104 4.69 -7.74 10.78
N ALA A 105 5.30 -8.27 11.84
CA ALA A 105 5.15 -9.67 12.23
C ALA A 105 3.73 -9.93 12.75
N LYS A 106 3.20 -11.13 12.50
CA LYS A 106 1.82 -11.52 12.87
C LYS A 106 1.53 -11.47 14.37
N ASN A 107 2.55 -11.43 15.22
CA ASN A 107 2.44 -11.47 16.69
C ASN A 107 2.71 -10.12 17.35
N SER A 108 2.91 -9.05 16.57
CA SER A 108 3.04 -7.69 17.08
C SER A 108 1.66 -7.06 17.11
N ILE A 109 1.15 -6.88 18.34
CA ILE A 109 0.01 -6.07 18.80
C ILE A 109 -0.61 -5.17 17.71
N THR A 110 -1.92 -5.33 17.55
CA THR A 110 -2.94 -4.55 16.81
C THR A 110 -2.47 -3.21 16.19
N PRO A 111 -2.77 -2.92 14.91
CA PRO A 111 -2.43 -1.65 14.26
C PRO A 111 -3.25 -0.44 14.75
N ALA A 112 -3.89 -0.52 15.93
CA ALA A 112 -4.75 0.53 16.48
C ALA A 112 -3.98 1.77 16.97
N ASN A 113 -2.66 1.69 17.16
CA ASN A 113 -1.87 2.78 17.75
C ASN A 113 -1.13 3.68 16.75
N TYR A 114 -1.38 3.55 15.44
CA TYR A 114 -0.80 4.46 14.42
C TYR A 114 -1.84 5.42 13.83
N GLU A 115 -3.01 5.57 14.45
CA GLU A 115 -4.15 6.31 13.89
C GLU A 115 -4.05 7.85 13.95
N ASN A 116 -2.96 8.43 14.48
CA ASN A 116 -2.91 9.86 14.79
C ASN A 116 -1.90 10.71 14.00
N ASN A 117 -1.33 10.23 12.90
CA ASN A 117 -0.53 11.07 11.99
C ASN A 117 -0.67 10.61 10.54
N TYR A 118 -1.81 10.91 9.91
CA TYR A 118 -2.01 10.62 8.50
C TYR A 118 -1.64 11.83 7.64
N PRO A 119 -0.52 11.79 6.89
CA PRO A 119 -0.23 12.77 5.86
C PRO A 119 -1.31 12.73 4.77
N HIS A 120 -1.49 13.84 4.05
CA HIS A 120 -2.41 13.92 2.91
C HIS A 120 -1.98 12.92 1.81
N ILE A 121 -2.58 11.73 1.83
CA ILE A 121 -2.41 10.70 0.80
C ILE A 121 -3.27 11.11 -0.40
N MET A 122 -2.63 11.43 -1.51
CA MET A 122 -3.34 11.74 -2.76
C MET A 122 -3.50 10.47 -3.60
N LEU A 123 -4.72 10.24 -4.07
CA LEU A 123 -4.98 9.20 -5.05
C LEU A 123 -4.22 9.53 -6.35
N PRO A 124 -3.56 8.55 -6.99
CA PRO A 124 -3.06 8.75 -8.32
C PRO A 124 -4.24 9.03 -9.26
N VAL A 125 -4.19 10.18 -9.93
CA VAL A 125 -5.08 10.56 -11.04
C VAL A 125 -4.86 9.61 -12.21
#